data_AF-X0TAZ3-F1
#
_entry.id   AF-X0TAZ3-F1
#
_cell.length_a   1.000
_cell.length_b   1.000
_cell.length_c   1.000
_cell.angle_alpha   90.00
_cell.angle_beta   90.00
_cell.angle_gamma   90.00
#
_symmetry.space_group_name_H-M   'P 1'
#
loop_
_entity.id
_entity.type
_entity.pdbx_description
1 polymer ?
#
loop_
_entity_poly.entity_id
_entity_poly.type
_entity_poly.pdbx_seq_one_letter_code
_entity_poly.pdbx_strand_id
1 'polypeptide(L)'
;MAGPWIYAALALLPGCRAERADTDSSRAASALERTVKMPWAAGKFYPAEADAVRKVVESCLDEANLPSIDGRIIALLAPHAGYQYSGRVAGMAFAPV
;
A
#
# COMPACT_ATOMS: atom_id res chain seq x y z
N MET A 1 43.83 0.35 7.22
CA MET A 1 43.97 -0.50 8.40
C MET A 1 43.45 0.26 9.61
N ALA A 2 42.19 0.03 9.99
CA ALA A 2 41.55 0.51 11.21
C ALA A 2 40.52 -0.55 11.59
N GLY A 3 40.63 -1.09 12.81
CA GLY A 3 40.03 -2.36 13.23
C GLY A 3 38.53 -2.33 13.56
N PRO A 4 37.94 -3.51 13.79
CA PRO A 4 36.52 -3.71 14.08
C PRO A 4 36.22 -3.55 15.57
N TRP A 5 35.24 -2.70 15.92
CA TRP A 5 34.73 -2.59 17.28
C TRP A 5 33.57 -3.56 17.48
N ILE A 6 33.90 -4.67 18.14
CA ILE A 6 32.96 -5.53 18.85
C ILE A 6 32.45 -4.73 20.05
N TYR A 7 31.13 -4.54 20.15
CA TYR A 7 30.47 -4.41 21.45
C TYR A 7 29.14 -5.17 21.42
N ALA A 8 29.21 -6.40 21.91
CA ALA A 8 28.09 -7.09 22.49
C ALA A 8 27.79 -6.49 23.86
N ALA A 9 26.56 -6.03 24.08
CA ALA A 9 26.05 -5.65 25.39
C ALA A 9 24.85 -6.55 25.72
N LEU A 10 25.16 -7.67 26.36
CA LEU A 10 24.19 -8.54 27.02
C LEU A 10 23.86 -7.90 28.38
N ALA A 11 22.67 -7.32 28.51
CA ALA A 11 22.15 -6.85 29.79
C ALA A 11 21.13 -7.86 30.32
N LEU A 12 21.58 -8.72 31.24
CA LEU A 12 20.73 -9.48 32.16
C LEU A 12 20.34 -8.55 33.32
N LEU A 13 19.05 -8.23 33.45
CA LEU A 13 18.48 -7.67 34.67
C LEU A 13 17.57 -8.70 35.35
N PRO A 14 17.66 -8.86 36.68
CA PRO A 14 16.87 -9.81 37.44
C PRO A 14 15.49 -9.24 37.77
N GLY A 15 14.45 -10.08 37.63
CA GLY A 15 13.28 -10.08 38.50
C GLY A 15 12.45 -8.80 38.61
N CYS A 16 11.75 -8.41 37.53
CA CYS A 16 10.48 -7.71 37.66
C CYS A 16 9.35 -8.73 37.54
N ARG A 17 8.60 -8.92 38.64
CA ARG A 17 7.41 -9.75 38.74
C ARG A 17 6.42 -9.32 37.67
N ALA A 18 6.14 -10.19 36.70
CA ALA A 18 5.06 -10.01 35.75
C ALA A 18 3.72 -10.11 36.50
N GLU A 19 3.24 -8.97 37.01
CA GLU A 19 1.82 -8.84 37.28
C GLU A 19 1.12 -8.92 35.92
N ARG A 20 0.31 -9.96 35.73
CA ARG A 20 -0.61 -10.06 34.60
C ARG A 20 -1.54 -8.87 34.70
N ALA A 21 -1.20 -7.79 34.00
CA ALA A 21 -2.18 -6.81 33.61
C ALA A 21 -3.21 -7.57 32.79
N ASP A 22 -4.41 -7.64 33.34
CA ASP A 22 -5.59 -8.20 32.69
C ASP A 22 -5.87 -7.32 31.47
N THR A 23 -5.22 -7.63 30.35
CA THR A 23 -5.51 -6.99 29.08
C THR A 23 -6.85 -7.53 28.64
N ASP A 24 -7.89 -6.79 28.99
CA ASP A 24 -9.20 -6.86 28.36
C ASP A 24 -9.00 -6.69 26.85
N SER A 25 -8.78 -7.82 26.19
CA SER A 25 -8.46 -7.93 24.77
C SER A 25 -9.63 -7.44 23.91
N SER A 26 -10.80 -7.24 24.52
CA SER A 26 -11.99 -6.70 23.86
C SER A 26 -11.86 -5.20 23.53
N ARG A 27 -11.19 -4.40 24.37
CA ARG A 27 -10.99 -2.95 24.12
C ARG A 27 -9.85 -2.67 23.13
N ALA A 28 -8.84 -3.53 23.10
CA ALA A 28 -7.80 -3.48 22.08
C ALA A 28 -8.32 -3.94 20.71
N ALA A 29 -9.24 -4.92 20.69
CA ALA A 29 -9.90 -5.38 19.47
C ALA A 29 -10.84 -4.32 18.87
N SER A 30 -11.58 -3.56 19.69
CA SER A 30 -12.49 -2.51 19.19
C SER A 30 -11.76 -1.28 18.65
N ALA A 31 -10.55 -0.98 19.13
CA ALA A 31 -9.71 0.10 18.60
C ALA A 31 -9.01 -0.29 17.27
N LEU A 32 -8.89 -1.60 16.99
CA LEU A 32 -8.36 -2.14 15.73
C LEU A 32 -9.47 -2.44 14.72
N GLU A 33 -10.71 -2.06 15.01
CA GLU A 33 -11.83 -2.17 14.08
C GLU A 33 -11.66 -1.12 12.99
N ARG A 34 -10.87 -1.49 11.98
CA ARG A 34 -10.45 -0.67 10.87
C ARG A 34 -11.70 -0.21 10.11
N THR A 35 -12.16 1.02 10.35
CA THR A 35 -13.28 1.61 9.63
C THR A 35 -12.99 1.56 8.12
N VAL A 36 -13.68 0.67 7.42
CA VAL A 36 -13.52 0.49 5.98
C VAL A 36 -14.12 1.70 5.27
N LYS A 37 -13.30 2.44 4.52
CA LYS A 37 -13.78 3.53 3.68
C LYS A 37 -14.46 2.97 2.43
N MET A 38 -15.75 3.28 2.28
CA MET A 38 -16.50 2.87 1.10
C MET A 38 -16.08 3.65 -0.16
N PRO A 39 -16.11 3.02 -1.35
CA PRO A 39 -15.74 3.66 -2.61
C PRO A 39 -16.82 4.66 -3.06
N TRP A 40 -16.62 5.95 -2.77
CA TRP A 40 -17.62 6.99 -3.02
C TRP A 40 -17.88 7.30 -4.51
N ALA A 41 -16.95 6.96 -5.39
CA ALA A 41 -16.97 7.32 -6.82
C ALA A 41 -17.30 6.13 -7.75
N ALA A 42 -17.51 4.94 -7.18
CA ALA A 42 -17.98 3.76 -7.90
C ALA A 42 -19.31 4.04 -8.60
N GLY A 43 -19.46 3.60 -9.85
CA GLY A 43 -20.61 3.88 -10.70
C GLY A 43 -20.68 5.31 -11.26
N LYS A 44 -19.72 6.19 -10.91
CA LYS A 44 -19.65 7.58 -11.41
C LYS A 44 -18.38 7.85 -12.21
N PHE A 45 -17.22 7.61 -11.60
CA PHE A 45 -15.91 7.84 -12.22
C PHE A 45 -15.33 6.56 -12.83
N TYR A 46 -15.73 5.41 -12.31
CA TYR A 46 -15.34 4.07 -12.75
C TYR A 46 -16.51 3.11 -12.48
N PRO A 47 -16.53 1.92 -13.12
CA PRO A 47 -17.60 0.93 -12.91
C PRO A 47 -17.79 0.57 -11.42
N ALA A 48 -19.00 0.19 -11.01
CA ALA A 48 -19.24 -0.18 -9.59
C ALA A 48 -18.80 -1.63 -9.29
N GLU A 49 -18.71 -2.45 -10.33
CA GLU A 49 -18.52 -3.88 -10.29
C GLU A 49 -17.03 -4.19 -10.42
N ALA A 50 -16.50 -4.96 -9.47
CA ALA A 50 -15.06 -5.22 -9.38
C ALA A 50 -14.48 -5.85 -10.66
N ASP A 51 -15.20 -6.76 -11.31
CA ASP A 51 -14.74 -7.40 -12.54
C ASP A 51 -14.72 -6.44 -13.74
N ALA A 52 -15.65 -5.48 -13.78
CA ALA A 52 -15.64 -4.45 -14.80
C ALA A 52 -14.48 -3.47 -14.59
N VAL A 53 -14.21 -3.09 -13.33
CA VAL A 53 -13.04 -2.28 -12.97
C VAL A 53 -11.75 -2.99 -13.39
N ARG A 54 -11.61 -4.28 -13.08
CA ARG A 54 -10.43 -5.08 -13.43
C ARG A 54 -10.17 -5.07 -14.93
N LYS A 55 -11.18 -5.38 -15.74
CA LYS A 55 -11.05 -5.40 -17.21
C LYS A 55 -10.60 -4.05 -17.77
N VAL A 56 -11.14 -2.95 -17.25
CA VAL A 56 -10.75 -1.60 -17.70
C VAL A 56 -9.31 -1.30 -17.31
N VAL A 57 -8.90 -1.64 -16.08
CA VAL A 57 -7.52 -1.42 -15.61
C VAL A 57 -6.53 -2.26 -16.41
N GLU A 58 -6.80 -3.56 -16.61
CA GLU A 58 -5.97 -4.45 -17.43
C GLU A 58 -5.81 -3.88 -18.84
N SER A 59 -6.90 -3.50 -19.51
CA SER A 59 -6.84 -2.85 -20.83
C SER A 59 -5.98 -1.58 -20.83
N CYS A 60 -6.06 -0.74 -19.80
CA CYS A 60 -5.26 0.48 -19.71
C CYS A 60 -3.77 0.21 -19.52
N LEU A 61 -3.42 -0.88 -18.80
CA LEU A 61 -2.04 -1.30 -18.57
C LEU A 61 -1.47 -2.00 -19.81
N ASP A 62 -2.25 -2.86 -20.46
CA ASP A 62 -1.85 -3.61 -21.66
C ASP A 62 -1.62 -2.70 -22.86
N GLU A 63 -2.38 -1.60 -22.97
CA GLU A 63 -2.15 -0.57 -23.98
C GLU A 63 -0.91 0.29 -23.73
N ALA A 64 -0.30 0.20 -22.55
CA ALA A 64 0.82 1.06 -22.19
C ALA A 64 2.09 0.66 -22.93
N ASN A 65 2.55 1.54 -23.82
CA ASN A 65 3.77 1.35 -24.59
C ASN A 65 4.84 2.36 -24.18
N LEU A 66 5.71 1.94 -23.26
CA LEU A 66 6.74 2.78 -22.66
C LEU A 66 8.14 2.26 -23.00
N PRO A 67 9.14 3.14 -23.13
CA PRO A 67 10.53 2.71 -23.12
C PRO A 67 10.89 2.09 -21.76
N SER A 68 11.94 1.25 -21.75
CA SER A 68 12.50 0.75 -20.50
C SER A 68 12.93 1.91 -19.61
N ILE A 69 12.53 1.87 -18.34
CA ILE A 69 12.95 2.85 -17.33
C ILE A 69 14.05 2.20 -16.50
N ASP A 70 15.26 2.73 -16.62
CA ASP A 70 16.40 2.25 -15.84
C ASP A 70 16.36 2.82 -14.41
N GLY A 71 16.67 1.97 -13.43
CA GLY A 71 16.71 2.35 -12.02
C GLY A 71 15.38 2.15 -11.28
N ARG A 72 15.24 2.82 -10.13
CA ARG A 72 14.10 2.62 -9.22
C ARG A 72 13.10 3.76 -9.35
N ILE A 73 11.86 3.44 -9.70
CA ILE A 73 10.74 4.39 -9.65
C ILE A 73 10.40 4.68 -8.19
N ILE A 74 10.43 5.96 -7.80
CA ILE A 74 10.11 6.41 -6.44
C ILE A 74 8.81 7.23 -6.35
N ALA A 75 8.29 7.69 -7.49
CA ALA A 75 7.07 8.50 -7.57
C ALA A 75 6.44 8.40 -8.96
N LEU A 76 5.13 8.65 -9.04
CA LEU A 76 4.32 8.68 -10.26
C LEU A 76 3.45 9.92 -10.28
N LEU A 77 3.07 10.37 -11.48
CA LEU A 77 2.04 11.38 -11.68
C LEU A 77 0.97 10.81 -12.60
N ALA A 78 -0.28 10.82 -12.15
CA ALA A 78 -1.41 10.29 -12.90
C ALA A 78 -2.61 11.25 -12.84
N PRO A 79 -3.39 11.36 -13.92
CA PRO A 79 -4.66 12.10 -13.90
C PRO A 79 -5.70 11.39 -13.02
N HIS A 80 -6.69 12.14 -12.54
CA HIS A 80 -7.73 11.63 -11.62
C HIS A 80 -9.16 11.74 -12.18
N ALA A 81 -9.32 11.99 -13.48
CA ALA A 81 -10.64 12.03 -14.10
C ALA A 81 -11.23 10.62 -14.22
N GLY A 82 -12.49 10.51 -14.62
CA GLY A 82 -13.11 9.20 -14.84
C GLY A 82 -12.30 8.30 -15.80
N TYR A 83 -12.37 6.98 -15.62
CA TYR A 83 -11.55 6.01 -16.36
C TYR A 83 -11.74 6.12 -17.87
N GLN A 84 -12.97 6.42 -18.32
CA GLN A 84 -13.27 6.63 -19.73
C GLN A 84 -12.49 7.79 -20.38
N TYR A 85 -12.06 8.77 -19.59
CA TYR A 85 -11.35 9.96 -20.09
C TYR A 85 -9.84 9.87 -19.85
N SER A 86 -9.43 9.32 -18.71
CA SER A 86 -8.04 9.39 -18.26
C SER A 86 -7.38 8.06 -17.93
N GLY A 87 -8.14 6.95 -18.01
CA GLY A 87 -7.65 5.62 -17.67
C GLY A 87 -6.42 5.21 -18.46
N ARG A 88 -6.42 5.43 -19.78
CA ARG A 88 -5.28 5.12 -20.67
C ARG A 88 -4.02 5.89 -20.28
N VAL A 89 -4.15 7.18 -19.96
CA VAL A 89 -3.02 8.02 -19.54
C VAL A 89 -2.51 7.62 -18.16
N ALA A 90 -3.42 7.28 -17.22
CA ALA A 90 -3.03 6.73 -15.92
C ALA A 90 -2.33 5.36 -16.09
N GLY A 91 -2.79 4.51 -17.02
CA GLY A 91 -2.15 3.23 -17.36
C GLY A 91 -0.68 3.39 -17.75
N MET A 92 -0.35 4.41 -18.54
CA MET A 92 1.04 4.76 -18.88
C MET A 92 1.90 5.10 -17.65
N ALA A 93 1.32 5.66 -16.58
CA ALA A 93 2.05 5.95 -15.36
C ALA A 93 2.24 4.71 -14.47
N PHE A 94 1.24 3.81 -14.45
CA PHE A 94 1.23 2.63 -13.57
C PHE A 94 1.86 1.37 -14.18
N ALA A 95 1.96 1.26 -15.50
CA ALA A 95 2.51 0.08 -16.17
C ALA A 95 3.96 -0.30 -15.81
N PRO A 96 4.90 0.63 -15.57
CA PRO A 96 6.30 0.26 -15.33
C PRO A 96 6.63 -0.06 -13.86
N VAL A 97 5.62 -0.26 -13.00
CA VAL A 97 5.75 -0.24 -11.52
C VAL A 97 5.39 -1.58 -10.90
#